data_AF-A0A2M7N3H9-F1
#
_entry.id   AF-A0A2M7N3H9-F1
#
_cell.length_a   1.000
_cell.length_b   1.000
_cell.length_c   1.000
_cell.angle_alpha   90.00
_cell.angle_beta   90.00
_cell.angle_gamma   90.00
#
_symmetry.space_group_name_H-M   'P 1'
#
loop_
_entity.id
_entity.type
_entity.pdbx_description
1 polymer ?
#
loop_
_entity_poly.entity_id
_entity_poly.type
_entity_poly.pdbx_seq_one_letter_code
_entity_poly.pdbx_strand_id
1 'polypeptide(L)' 'MINKLDAALQFHQTALSLRGARQELLAANIANADTPNYKARDVDFASALQNAVAGTAA' A
#
# COMPACT_ATOMS: atom_id res chain seq x y z
N MET A 1 -25.29 1.53 12.96
CA MET A 1 -25.01 1.62 11.50
C MET A 1 -23.80 2.51 11.21
N ILE A 2 -23.63 3.61 11.94
CA ILE A 2 -22.45 4.49 11.88
C ILE A 2 -21.11 3.74 11.96
N ASN A 3 -20.93 2.83 12.92
CA ASN A 3 -19.65 2.08 13.07
C ASN A 3 -19.27 1.23 11.84
N LYS A 4 -20.26 0.75 11.06
CA LYS A 4 -19.97 -0.03 9.84
C LYS A 4 -19.48 0.87 8.70
N LEU A 5 -20.00 2.10 8.64
CA LEU A 5 -19.54 3.11 7.69
C LEU A 5 -18.13 3.56 8.04
N ASP A 6 -17.85 3.81 9.33
CA ASP A 6 -16.52 4.19 9.80
C ASP A 6 -15.48 3.11 9.48
N ALA A 7 -15.79 1.83 9.73
CA ALA A 7 -14.92 0.71 9.40
C ALA A 7 -14.67 0.59 7.89
N ALA A 8 -15.69 0.79 7.06
CA ALA A 8 -15.54 0.77 5.60
C ALA A 8 -14.65 1.93 5.10
N LEU A 9 -14.87 3.14 5.62
CA LEU A 9 -14.05 4.31 5.29
C LEU A 9 -12.60 4.11 5.72
N GLN A 10 -12.36 3.55 6.91
CA GLN A 10 -11.02 3.26 7.40
C GLN A 10 -10.32 2.19 6.55
N PHE A 11 -11.02 1.14 6.14
CA PHE A 11 -10.47 0.15 5.20
C PHE A 11 -10.03 0.80 3.88
N HIS A 12 -10.89 1.62 3.28
CA HIS A 12 -10.56 2.30 2.03
C HIS A 12 -9.42 3.30 2.18
N GLN A 13 -9.37 4.04 3.29
CA GLN A 13 -8.27 4.96 3.60
C GLN A 13 -6.93 4.21 3.67
N THR A 14 -6.89 3.08 4.37
CA THR A 14 -5.69 2.24 4.47
C THR A 14 -5.29 1.69 3.10
N ALA A 15 -6.26 1.20 2.31
CA ALA A 15 -5.99 0.67 0.98
C ALA A 15 -5.46 1.74 0.01
N LEU A 16 -6.00 2.97 0.06
CA LEU A 16 -5.52 4.09 -0.75
C LEU A 16 -4.12 4.52 -0.37
N SER A 17 -3.84 4.62 0.94
CA SER A 17 -2.51 4.94 1.46
C SER A 17 -1.46 3.91 0.99
N LEU A 18 -1.76 2.62 1.16
CA LEU A 18 -0.85 1.54 0.76
C LEU A 18 -0.63 1.51 -0.77
N ARG A 19 -1.67 1.82 -1.54
CA ARG A 19 -1.55 1.97 -3.00
C ARG A 19 -0.65 3.15 -3.36
N GLY A 20 -0.79 4.29 -2.67
CA GLY A 20 0.07 5.46 -2.85
C GLY A 20 1.55 5.11 -2.63
N ALA A 21 1.88 4.47 -1.51
CA ALA A 21 3.24 4.03 -1.21
C ALA A 21 3.81 3.08 -2.28
N ARG A 22 2.99 2.16 -2.79
CA ARG A 22 3.41 1.29 -3.90
C ARG A 22 3.64 2.06 -5.19
N GLN A 23 2.80 3.05 -5.51
CA GLN A 23 3.00 3.89 -6.69
C GLN A 23 4.30 4.71 -6.60
N GLU A 24 4.66 5.19 -5.42
CA GLU A 24 5.95 5.87 -5.20
C GLU A 24 7.13 4.93 -5.46
N LEU A 25 7.07 3.67 -5.01
CA LEU A 25 8.10 2.67 -5.30
C LEU A 25 8.19 2.37 -6.80
N LEU A 26 7.05 2.22 -7.48
CA LEU A 26 7.02 2.01 -8.92
C LEU A 26 7.59 3.22 -9.67
N ALA A 27 7.24 4.44 -9.27
CA ALA A 27 7.78 5.66 -9.84
C ALA A 27 9.30 5.75 -9.63
N ALA A 28 9.80 5.38 -8.44
CA ALA A 28 11.23 5.32 -8.17
C ALA A 28 11.94 4.25 -9.03
N ASN A 29 11.32 3.09 -9.23
CA ASN A 29 11.86 2.05 -10.11
C ASN A 29 11.94 2.54 -11.56
N ILE A 30 10.89 3.22 -12.05
CA ILE A 30 10.85 3.79 -13.40
C ILE A 30 11.92 4.87 -13.55
N ALA A 31 12.04 5.78 -12.59
CA ALA A 31 13.04 6.85 -12.62
C ALA A 31 14.49 6.34 -12.63
N ASN A 32 14.73 5.16 -12.03
CA ASN A 32 16.05 4.55 -11.97
C ASN A 32 16.23 3.38 -12.95
N ALA A 33 15.27 3.14 -13.86
CA ALA A 33 15.27 1.97 -14.74
C ALA A 33 16.54 1.86 -15.59
N ASP A 34 17.11 3.00 -16.00
CA ASP A 34 18.31 3.07 -16.83
C ASP A 34 19.62 3.17 -16.01
N THR A 35 19.55 3.09 -14.68
CA THR A 35 20.76 3.14 -13.84
C THR A 35 21.40 1.75 -13.73
N PRO A 36 22.67 1.56 -14.16
CA PRO A 36 23.33 0.26 -14.09
C PRO A 36 23.34 -0.32 -12.67
N ASN A 37 23.05 -1.61 -12.55
CA ASN A 37 22.99 -2.35 -11.28
C ASN A 37 21.84 -1.96 -10.32
N TYR A 38 20.86 -1.16 -10.76
CA TYR A 38 19.69 -0.86 -9.94
C TYR A 38 18.80 -2.07 -9.72
N LYS A 39 18.30 -2.22 -8.48
CA LYS A 39 17.41 -3.32 -8.08
C LYS A 39 16.04 -2.76 -7.76
N ALA A 40 15.10 -3.01 -8.66
CA ALA A 40 13.70 -2.64 -8.45
C ALA A 40 13.13 -3.29 -7.19
N ARG A 41 12.28 -2.56 -6.48
CA ARG A 41 11.62 -3.00 -5.25
C ARG A 41 10.11 -2.91 -5.41
N ASP A 42 9.39 -3.86 -4.83
CA ASP A 42 7.93 -3.81 -4.76
C ASP A 42 7.47 -4.34 -3.39
N VAL A 43 6.24 -4.00 -3.04
CA VAL A 43 5.53 -4.52 -1.88
C VAL A 43 4.35 -5.36 -2.34
N ASP A 44 4.20 -6.53 -1.74
CA ASP A 44 3.00 -7.33 -1.93
C ASP A 44 1.81 -6.61 -1.27
N PHE A 45 1.03 -5.93 -2.10
CA PHE A 45 -0.13 -5.16 -1.67
C PHE A 45 -1.16 -6.01 -0.94
N ALA A 46 -1.41 -7.24 -1.37
CA ALA A 46 -2.44 -8.08 -0.77
C ALA A 46 -2.04 -8.46 0.66
N SER A 47 -0.81 -8.94 0.81
CA SER A 47 -0.24 -9.28 2.12
C SER A 47 -0.16 -8.06 3.04
N ALA A 48 0.31 -6.91 2.53
CA ALA A 48 0.43 -5.69 3.31
C ALA A 48 -0.94 -5.10 3.72
N LEU A 49 -1.95 -5.16 2.84
CA LEU A 49 -3.31 -4.73 3.17
C LEU A 49 -3.92 -5.64 4.24
N GLN A 50 -3.77 -6.95 4.10
CA GLN A 50 -4.29 -7.91 5.06
C GLN A 50 -3.66 -7.71 6.43
N ASN A 51 -2.33 -7.48 6.49
CA ASN A 51 -1.63 -7.18 7.74
C ASN A 51 -2.08 -5.86 8.36
N ALA A 52 -2.26 -4.80 7.55
CA ALA A 52 -2.70 -3.49 8.04
C ALA A 52 -4.12 -3.57 8.61
N VAL A 53 -5.04 -4.28 7.93
CA VAL A 53 -6.42 -4.46 8.40
C VAL A 53 -6.47 -5.36 9.63
N ALA A 54 -5.68 -6.43 9.68
CA ALA A 54 -5.59 -7.33 10.83
C ALA A 54 -5.01 -6.64 12.08
N GLY A 55 -4.01 -5.77 11.91
CA GLY A 55 -3.42 -4.99 13.01
C GLY A 55 -4.31 -3.85 13.51
N THR A 56 -5.31 -3.42 12.74
CA THR A 56 -6.30 -2.42 13.18
C THR A 56 -7.43 -3.04 14.02
N ALA A 57 -7.56 -4.38 14.02
CA ALA A 57 -8.60 -5.11 14.73
C ALA A 57 -8.18 -5.60 16.13
N ALA A 58 -6.97 -5.26 16.58
CA ALA A 58 -6.41 -5.62 17.89
C ALA A 58 -6.47 -4.45 18.88
#